data_AF-A0A1N6WC26-F1
#
_entry.id   AF-A0A1N6WC26-F1
#
_cell.length_a   1.000
_cell.length_b   1.000
_cell.length_c   1.000
_cell.angle_alpha   90.00
_cell.angle_beta   90.00
_cell.angle_gamma   90.00
#
_symmetry.space_group_name_H-M   'P 1'
#
loop_
_entity.id
_entity.type
_entity.pdbx_description
1 polymer ?
#
loop_
_entity_poly.entity_id
_entity_poly.type
_entity_poly.pdbx_seq_one_letter_code
_entity_poly.pdbx_strand_id
1 'polypeptide(L)'
;MKDAIGKLDQYQLLKKDPFVRHHIPDTAPYTKEHLIDFAHRYPVVFIKHDTSGQGRGVYRLARENDGLYSLKGFSLQGKEVDERMNLDDVHKTVQPFYRLGRLQPYIIQEGITSVSVRGQHINIRVHVQHVNGSPVVGGIYGSIAYEENGITNICRGAFAMPMRLLFFIFLKVKKEEQQAILNQLTDLSLAASSIIAKNYPCRECGVDIGLDKNQKPFIFEINTTPGMDDFARIDRQMWKQIIENRKKMNGSVK
;
A
#
# COMPACT_ATOMS: atom_id res chain seq x y z
N MET A 1 -22.48 2.65 -6.96
CA MET A 1 -21.03 2.42 -6.78
C MET A 1 -20.85 1.98 -5.34
N LYS A 2 -20.19 0.86 -5.05
CA LYS A 2 -19.80 0.57 -3.66
C LYS A 2 -18.73 1.59 -3.30
N ASP A 3 -18.98 2.42 -2.31
CA ASP A 3 -17.98 3.38 -1.82
C ASP A 3 -16.76 2.58 -1.34
N ALA A 4 -15.62 2.81 -1.99
CA ALA A 4 -14.36 2.21 -1.57
C ALA A 4 -13.99 2.78 -0.19
N ILE A 5 -13.54 1.92 0.72
CA ILE A 5 -13.11 2.34 2.05
C ILE A 5 -11.87 3.25 1.95
N GLY A 6 -11.94 4.43 2.57
CA GLY A 6 -10.83 5.38 2.63
C GLY A 6 -9.63 4.85 3.40
N LYS A 7 -8.43 5.31 3.09
CA LYS A 7 -7.19 4.91 3.77
C LYS A 7 -7.22 5.24 5.27
N LEU A 8 -7.84 6.35 5.67
CA LEU A 8 -7.99 6.72 7.08
C LEU A 8 -8.89 5.72 7.82
N ASP A 9 -10.04 5.38 7.23
CA ASP A 9 -10.97 4.40 7.80
C ASP A 9 -10.32 3.01 7.92
N GLN A 10 -9.56 2.59 6.88
CA GLN A 10 -8.75 1.38 6.94
C GLN A 10 -7.81 1.40 8.15
N TYR A 11 -7.03 2.47 8.34
CA TYR A 11 -6.14 2.61 9.48
C TYR A 11 -6.89 2.52 10.82
N GLN A 12 -8.02 3.23 10.97
CA GLN A 12 -8.79 3.23 12.22
C GLN A 12 -9.38 1.86 12.56
N LEU A 13 -9.76 1.06 11.55
CA LEU A 13 -10.20 -0.32 11.77
C LEU A 13 -9.04 -1.23 12.15
N LEU A 14 -7.95 -1.20 11.39
CA LEU A 14 -6.81 -2.11 11.56
C LEU A 14 -6.05 -1.84 12.87
N LYS A 15 -5.97 -0.58 13.31
CA LYS A 15 -5.31 -0.19 14.57
C LYS A 15 -5.93 -0.80 15.83
N LYS A 16 -7.22 -1.21 15.76
CA LYS A 16 -7.93 -1.81 16.90
C LYS A 16 -7.54 -3.26 17.15
N ASP A 17 -6.98 -3.93 16.15
CA ASP A 17 -6.57 -5.33 16.27
C ASP A 17 -5.18 -5.45 16.93
N PRO A 18 -5.01 -6.26 17.99
CA PRO A 18 -3.75 -6.37 18.72
C PRO A 18 -2.57 -6.87 17.88
N PHE A 19 -2.83 -7.67 16.84
CA PHE A 19 -1.80 -8.20 15.96
C PHE A 19 -1.52 -7.22 14.82
N VAL A 20 -2.54 -6.81 14.07
CA VAL A 20 -2.38 -6.00 12.85
C VAL A 20 -1.86 -4.59 13.15
N ARG A 21 -2.18 -4.00 14.32
CA ARG A 21 -1.73 -2.64 14.68
C ARG A 21 -0.21 -2.46 14.69
N HIS A 22 0.56 -3.54 14.82
CA HIS A 22 2.02 -3.50 14.80
C HIS A 22 2.61 -3.59 13.38
N HIS A 23 1.76 -3.72 12.37
CA HIS A 23 2.06 -3.93 10.96
C HIS A 23 1.37 -2.91 10.06
N ILE A 24 1.03 -1.75 10.59
CA ILE A 24 0.53 -0.61 9.82
C ILE A 24 1.39 0.62 10.16
N PRO A 25 1.77 1.45 9.18
CA PRO A 25 2.50 2.68 9.46
C PRO A 25 1.63 3.66 10.26
N ASP A 26 2.27 4.51 11.07
CA ASP A 26 1.53 5.58 11.76
C ASP A 26 0.81 6.46 10.72
N THR A 27 -0.44 6.81 10.97
CA THR A 27 -1.30 7.50 10.00
C THR A 27 -2.24 8.45 10.72
N ALA A 28 -2.42 9.65 10.15
CA ALA A 28 -3.32 10.67 10.66
C ALA A 28 -4.06 11.36 9.51
N PRO A 29 -5.21 12.03 9.77
CA PRO A 29 -5.78 12.97 8.81
C PRO A 29 -4.78 14.09 8.52
N TYR A 30 -4.68 14.53 7.27
CA TYR A 30 -3.75 15.60 6.92
C TYR A 30 -4.24 16.95 7.47
N THR A 31 -3.41 17.58 8.29
CA THR A 31 -3.51 19.00 8.67
C THR A 31 -2.12 19.62 8.65
N LYS A 32 -2.02 20.95 8.78
CA LYS A 32 -0.71 21.62 8.88
C LYS A 32 0.05 21.17 10.14
N GLU A 33 -0.66 20.95 11.24
CA GLU A 33 -0.11 20.49 12.51
C GLU A 33 0.45 19.07 12.38
N HIS A 34 -0.32 18.15 11.78
CA HIS A 34 0.17 16.80 11.54
C HIS A 34 1.30 16.76 10.50
N LEU A 35 1.32 17.66 9.51
CA LEU A 35 2.45 17.82 8.60
C LEU A 35 3.73 18.11 9.37
N ILE A 36 3.69 19.09 10.27
CA ILE A 36 4.84 19.47 11.10
C ILE A 36 5.25 18.31 12.02
N ASP A 37 4.29 17.70 12.74
CA ASP A 37 4.56 16.57 13.65
C ASP A 37 5.22 15.39 12.92
N PHE A 38 4.60 14.91 11.84
CA PHE A 38 5.10 13.75 11.11
C PHE A 38 6.45 14.02 10.44
N ALA A 39 6.65 15.21 9.85
CA ALA A 39 7.92 15.59 9.22
C ALA A 39 9.06 15.74 10.24
N HIS A 40 8.74 15.93 11.52
CA HIS A 40 9.71 15.94 12.62
C HIS A 40 10.00 14.55 13.17
N ARG A 41 8.97 13.70 13.28
CA ARG A 41 9.10 12.35 13.84
C ARG A 41 9.71 11.34 12.86
N TYR A 42 9.43 11.50 11.57
CA TYR A 42 9.80 10.51 10.55
C TYR A 42 10.71 11.12 9.48
N PRO A 43 11.74 10.39 9.01
CA PRO A 43 12.64 10.88 7.95
C PRO A 43 11.95 10.99 6.59
N VAL A 44 10.93 10.16 6.37
CA VAL A 44 10.10 10.14 5.17
C VAL A 44 8.65 10.04 5.59
N VAL A 45 7.80 10.82 4.92
CA VAL A 45 6.36 10.85 5.15
C VAL A 45 5.66 10.81 3.79
N PHE A 46 4.55 10.10 3.71
CA PHE A 46 3.68 10.12 2.54
C PHE A 46 2.42 10.90 2.85
N ILE A 47 2.07 11.82 1.96
CA ILE A 47 0.79 12.52 1.96
C ILE A 47 -0.04 11.94 0.82
N LYS A 48 -1.15 11.30 1.15
CA LYS A 48 -1.95 10.52 0.21
C LYS A 48 -3.39 10.99 0.24
N HIS A 49 -4.02 11.17 -0.91
CA HIS A 49 -5.45 11.39 -0.96
C HIS A 49 -6.15 10.11 -0.49
N ASP A 50 -7.18 10.29 0.32
CA ASP A 50 -7.78 9.21 1.11
C ASP A 50 -8.35 8.09 0.21
N THR A 51 -9.01 8.47 -0.88
CA THR A 51 -9.69 7.54 -1.80
C THR A 51 -9.09 7.46 -3.20
N SER A 52 -8.00 8.18 -3.48
CA SER A 52 -7.38 8.08 -4.81
C SER A 52 -6.63 6.76 -4.97
N GLY A 53 -6.50 6.32 -6.22
CA GLY A 53 -5.69 5.18 -6.62
C GLY A 53 -4.66 5.56 -7.70
N GLN A 54 -3.93 4.56 -8.18
CA GLN A 54 -2.98 4.69 -9.29
C GLN A 54 -1.83 5.71 -9.07
N GLY A 55 -1.46 5.99 -7.81
CA GLY A 55 -0.38 6.93 -7.48
C GLY A 55 -0.70 8.40 -7.77
N ARG A 56 -1.97 8.75 -8.04
CA ARG A 56 -2.42 10.16 -8.12
C ARG A 56 -2.78 10.68 -6.73
N GLY A 57 -2.51 11.96 -6.49
CA GLY A 57 -2.69 12.56 -5.17
C GLY A 57 -1.82 11.89 -4.12
N VAL A 58 -0.59 11.52 -4.49
CA VAL A 58 0.38 10.91 -3.58
C VAL A 58 1.67 11.71 -3.69
N TYR A 59 2.13 12.18 -2.53
CA TYR A 59 3.37 12.92 -2.38
C TYR A 59 4.24 12.23 -1.35
N ARG A 60 5.52 12.08 -1.65
CA ARG A 60 6.58 11.68 -0.75
C ARG A 60 7.30 12.95 -0.29
N LEU A 61 7.33 13.16 1.02
CA LEU A 61 8.06 14.23 1.68
C LEU A 61 9.26 13.62 2.39
N ALA A 62 10.47 14.07 2.08
CA ALA A 62 11.70 13.63 2.75
C ALA A 62 12.47 14.83 3.28
N ARG A 63 13.00 14.70 4.49
CA ARG A 63 13.83 15.74 5.10
C ARG A 63 15.21 15.77 4.45
N GLU A 64 15.68 16.97 4.12
CA GLU A 64 17.02 17.22 3.58
C GLU A 64 17.96 17.78 4.66
N ASN A 65 19.27 17.76 4.38
CA ASN A 65 20.31 18.17 5.34
C ASN A 65 20.32 19.68 5.65
N ASP A 66 19.70 20.51 4.82
CA ASP A 66 19.65 21.97 4.96
C ASP A 66 18.39 22.48 5.65
N GLY A 67 17.58 21.58 6.22
CA GLY A 67 16.33 21.92 6.91
C GLY A 67 15.14 22.13 5.96
N LEU A 68 15.34 22.02 4.65
CA LEU A 68 14.26 21.93 3.67
C LEU A 68 13.76 20.49 3.52
N TYR A 69 12.72 20.33 2.72
CA TYR A 69 12.15 19.04 2.38
C TYR A 69 12.05 18.85 0.86
N SER A 70 12.38 17.66 0.39
CA SER A 70 12.05 17.23 -0.98
C SER A 70 10.62 16.71 -1.01
N LEU A 71 9.79 17.32 -1.84
CA LEU A 71 8.42 16.90 -2.13
C LEU A 71 8.37 16.32 -3.55
N LYS A 72 8.14 15.01 -3.64
CA LYS A 72 8.05 14.29 -4.92
C LYS A 72 6.72 13.58 -5.07
N GLY A 73 6.15 13.54 -6.26
CA GLY A 73 4.97 12.74 -6.54
C GLY A 73 4.02 13.39 -7.53
N PHE A 74 2.73 13.12 -7.38
CA PHE A 74 1.74 13.54 -8.36
C PHE A 74 0.48 14.06 -7.69
N SER A 75 -0.01 15.19 -8.19
CA SER A 75 -1.33 15.72 -7.85
C SER A 75 -2.47 14.78 -8.26
N LEU A 76 -3.70 15.10 -7.83
CA LEU A 76 -4.91 14.37 -8.22
C LEU A 76 -5.15 14.41 -9.74
N GLN A 77 -4.79 15.52 -10.38
CA GLN A 77 -4.87 15.70 -11.83
C GLN A 77 -3.73 14.96 -12.57
N GLY A 78 -2.77 14.37 -11.84
CA GLY A 78 -1.63 13.66 -12.42
C GLY A 78 -0.47 14.56 -12.82
N LYS A 79 -0.49 15.86 -12.48
CA LYS A 79 0.67 16.75 -12.62
C LYS A 79 1.76 16.30 -11.64
N GLU A 80 2.95 16.09 -12.15
CA GLU A 80 4.16 15.77 -11.39
C GLU A 80 4.62 16.97 -10.55
N VAL A 81 5.16 16.67 -9.38
CA VAL A 81 5.83 17.60 -8.47
C VAL A 81 7.15 16.96 -8.08
N ASP A 82 8.25 17.66 -8.29
CA ASP A 82 9.59 17.33 -7.78
C ASP A 82 10.27 18.64 -7.40
N GLU A 83 10.09 19.06 -6.16
CA GLU A 83 10.49 20.38 -5.68
C GLU A 83 11.09 20.28 -4.28
N ARG A 84 12.00 21.21 -3.96
CA ARG A 84 12.56 21.38 -2.61
C ARG A 84 11.95 22.61 -1.97
N MET A 85 11.35 22.47 -0.80
CA MET A 85 10.55 23.53 -0.17
C MET A 85 10.47 23.37 1.35
N ASN A 86 10.05 24.44 2.03
CA ASN A 86 9.73 24.40 3.45
C ASN A 86 8.31 23.83 3.68
N LEU A 87 7.96 23.51 4.93
CA LEU A 87 6.67 22.89 5.25
C LEU A 87 5.45 23.81 4.97
N ASP A 88 5.61 25.13 5.03
CA ASP A 88 4.52 26.05 4.68
C ASP A 88 4.18 25.96 3.19
N ASP A 89 5.20 25.86 2.34
CA ASP A 89 5.03 25.72 0.89
C ASP A 89 4.59 24.31 0.49
N VAL A 90 4.99 23.27 1.23
CA VAL A 90 4.39 21.93 1.12
C VAL A 90 2.89 22.02 1.40
N HIS A 91 2.51 22.69 2.48
CA HIS A 91 1.11 22.83 2.85
C HIS A 91 0.30 23.56 1.78
N LYS A 92 0.84 24.63 1.18
CA LYS A 92 0.19 25.33 0.05
C LYS A 92 0.09 24.46 -1.20
N THR A 93 1.13 23.67 -1.51
CA THR A 93 1.17 22.80 -2.69
C THR A 93 0.16 21.66 -2.59
N VAL A 94 0.08 21.03 -1.41
CA VAL A 94 -0.82 19.90 -1.16
C VAL A 94 -2.23 20.36 -0.81
N GLN A 95 -2.39 21.64 -0.43
CA GLN A 95 -3.56 22.16 0.27
C GLN A 95 -4.85 21.59 -0.32
N PRO A 96 -5.65 20.88 0.48
CA PRO A 96 -6.86 20.24 -0.02
C PRO A 96 -7.77 21.29 -0.62
N PHE A 97 -7.87 21.33 -1.94
CA PHE A 97 -8.78 22.23 -2.63
C PHE A 97 -10.21 21.79 -2.37
N TYR A 98 -11.08 22.76 -2.09
CA TYR A 98 -12.51 22.51 -2.11
C TYR A 98 -12.92 22.18 -3.54
N ARG A 99 -13.43 20.97 -3.75
CA ARG A 99 -14.10 20.60 -5.00
C ARG A 99 -15.57 20.37 -4.69
N LEU A 100 -16.45 21.11 -5.36
CA LEU A 100 -17.90 21.01 -5.16
C LEU A 100 -18.33 21.20 -3.69
N GLY A 101 -17.69 22.14 -2.97
CA GLY A 101 -18.03 22.45 -1.58
C GLY A 101 -17.57 21.41 -0.54
N ARG A 102 -16.76 20.41 -0.93
CA ARG A 102 -16.19 19.41 -0.01
C ARG A 102 -14.67 19.50 0.04
N LEU A 103 -14.13 19.54 1.26
CA LEU A 103 -12.71 19.36 1.51
C LEU A 103 -12.31 17.97 1.00
N GLN A 104 -11.31 17.90 0.12
CA GLN A 104 -10.79 16.61 -0.33
C GLN A 104 -9.90 16.02 0.78
N PRO A 105 -10.24 14.86 1.37
CA PRO A 105 -9.49 14.33 2.49
C PRO A 105 -8.15 13.79 2.02
N TYR A 106 -7.07 14.36 2.54
CA TYR A 106 -5.74 13.74 2.52
C TYR A 106 -5.46 13.11 3.88
N ILE A 107 -4.62 12.09 3.87
CA ILE A 107 -3.97 11.53 5.05
C ILE A 107 -2.48 11.83 4.99
N ILE A 108 -1.85 11.78 6.16
CA ILE A 108 -0.39 11.78 6.31
C ILE A 108 0.02 10.48 6.99
N GLN A 109 1.04 9.83 6.45
CA GLN A 109 1.43 8.48 6.84
C GLN A 109 2.95 8.36 6.93
N GLU A 110 3.44 7.68 7.96
CA GLU A 110 4.84 7.31 8.11
C GLU A 110 5.37 6.59 6.86
N GLY A 111 6.55 7.00 6.38
CA GLY A 111 7.24 6.34 5.29
C GLY A 111 8.07 5.16 5.77
N ILE A 112 7.59 3.94 5.51
CA ILE A 112 8.37 2.73 5.73
C ILE A 112 9.40 2.56 4.60
N THR A 113 10.67 2.37 4.97
CA THR A 113 11.75 2.09 4.02
C THR A 113 11.64 0.66 3.50
N SER A 114 10.75 0.47 2.52
CA SER A 114 10.57 -0.79 1.77
C SER A 114 11.27 -0.71 0.43
N VAL A 115 12.56 -1.05 0.43
CA VAL A 115 13.45 -0.93 -0.73
C VAL A 115 14.31 -2.18 -0.91
N SER A 116 14.76 -2.41 -2.14
CA SER A 116 15.73 -3.44 -2.50
C SER A 116 17.12 -3.09 -1.95
N VAL A 117 18.06 -4.03 -2.06
CA VAL A 117 19.48 -3.78 -1.76
C VAL A 117 20.11 -2.69 -2.63
N ARG A 118 19.44 -2.27 -3.72
CA ARG A 118 19.84 -1.18 -4.61
C ARG A 118 19.00 0.10 -4.42
N GLY A 119 18.21 0.18 -3.35
CA GLY A 119 17.39 1.36 -3.03
C GLY A 119 16.10 1.49 -3.84
N GLN A 120 15.76 0.52 -4.69
CA GLN A 120 14.53 0.57 -5.48
C GLN A 120 13.34 0.18 -4.62
N HIS A 121 12.25 0.95 -4.67
CA HIS A 121 11.09 0.69 -3.85
C HIS A 121 10.41 -0.64 -4.18
N ILE A 122 9.98 -1.36 -3.14
CA ILE A 122 9.33 -2.67 -3.24
C ILE A 122 7.92 -2.60 -2.67
N ASN A 123 6.99 -3.23 -3.37
CA ASN A 123 5.66 -3.56 -2.87
C ASN A 123 5.39 -5.05 -3.04
N ILE A 124 4.57 -5.62 -2.17
CA ILE A 124 4.12 -7.00 -2.22
C ILE A 124 2.59 -6.98 -2.24
N ARG A 125 2.01 -7.61 -3.25
CA ARG A 125 0.56 -7.80 -3.37
C ARG A 125 0.20 -9.18 -2.86
N VAL A 126 -0.70 -9.24 -1.88
CA VAL A 126 -1.38 -10.47 -1.46
C VAL A 126 -2.85 -10.38 -1.87
N HIS A 127 -3.32 -11.32 -2.69
CA HIS A 127 -4.72 -11.39 -3.10
C HIS A 127 -5.48 -12.36 -2.19
N VAL A 128 -6.42 -11.83 -1.41
CA VAL A 128 -7.23 -12.60 -0.45
C VAL A 128 -8.66 -12.73 -0.97
N GLN A 129 -9.25 -13.91 -0.85
CA GLN A 129 -10.61 -14.22 -1.30
C GLN A 129 -11.40 -14.89 -0.17
N HIS A 130 -12.65 -14.50 0.03
CA HIS A 130 -13.53 -15.10 1.03
C HIS A 130 -14.32 -16.25 0.41
N VAL A 131 -13.71 -17.43 0.34
CA VAL A 131 -14.32 -18.64 -0.22
C VAL A 131 -15.14 -19.32 0.86
N ASN A 132 -16.45 -19.48 0.62
CA ASN A 132 -17.39 -20.08 1.58
C ASN A 132 -17.33 -19.43 2.98
N GLY A 133 -17.17 -18.09 3.02
CA GLY A 133 -17.08 -17.33 4.27
C GLY A 133 -15.72 -17.38 4.96
N SER A 134 -14.76 -18.16 4.45
CA SER A 134 -13.40 -18.25 5.00
C SER A 134 -12.40 -17.49 4.11
N PRO A 135 -11.54 -16.62 4.68
CA PRO A 135 -10.51 -15.93 3.92
C PRO A 135 -9.40 -16.92 3.52
N VAL A 136 -9.00 -16.89 2.25
CA VAL A 136 -7.89 -17.69 1.70
C VAL A 136 -7.00 -16.81 0.82
N VAL A 137 -5.69 -17.07 0.81
CA VAL A 137 -4.76 -16.43 -0.12
C VAL A 137 -4.89 -17.09 -1.50
N GLY A 138 -5.27 -16.31 -2.50
CA GLY A 138 -5.32 -16.75 -3.91
C GLY A 138 -3.96 -16.63 -4.62
N GLY A 139 -3.12 -15.68 -4.20
CA GLY A 139 -1.78 -15.51 -4.78
C GLY A 139 -1.00 -14.38 -4.11
N ILE A 140 0.33 -14.43 -4.26
CA ILE A 140 1.26 -13.41 -3.76
C ILE A 140 2.29 -13.09 -4.84
N TYR A 141 2.54 -11.81 -5.11
CA TYR A 141 3.65 -11.39 -5.94
C TYR A 141 4.35 -10.16 -5.37
N GLY A 142 5.60 -9.96 -5.77
CA GLY A 142 6.38 -8.76 -5.49
C GLY A 142 6.41 -7.82 -6.69
N SER A 143 6.55 -6.53 -6.47
CA SER A 143 6.82 -5.55 -7.51
C SER A 143 7.93 -4.59 -7.08
N ILE A 144 8.67 -4.09 -8.06
CA ILE A 144 9.77 -3.15 -7.85
C ILE A 144 9.59 -1.91 -8.73
N ALA A 145 9.74 -0.71 -8.16
CA ALA A 145 9.71 0.53 -8.92
C ALA A 145 11.00 0.70 -9.73
N TYR A 146 10.87 1.24 -10.95
CA TYR A 146 12.01 1.66 -11.76
C TYR A 146 12.48 3.10 -11.41
N GLU A 147 11.57 3.95 -10.94
CA GLU A 147 11.84 5.36 -10.62
C GLU A 147 12.06 5.62 -9.12
N GLU A 148 12.90 6.61 -8.80
CA GLU A 148 13.27 7.02 -7.43
C GLU A 148 12.20 7.87 -6.71
N ASN A 149 11.04 8.14 -7.33
CA ASN A 149 9.99 8.96 -6.72
C ASN A 149 9.28 8.27 -5.52
N GLY A 150 9.60 7.01 -5.26
CA GLY A 150 9.12 6.25 -4.11
C GLY A 150 7.67 5.79 -4.18
N ILE A 151 7.05 5.86 -5.36
CA ILE A 151 5.69 5.40 -5.61
C ILE A 151 5.75 4.13 -6.47
N THR A 152 5.61 2.98 -5.85
CA THR A 152 5.53 1.66 -6.53
C THR A 152 4.16 1.43 -7.14
N ASN A 153 3.90 2.02 -8.30
CA ASN A 153 2.72 1.69 -9.09
C ASN A 153 3.14 0.95 -10.38
N ILE A 154 2.57 -0.23 -10.63
CA ILE A 154 2.81 -1.04 -11.85
C ILE A 154 2.39 -0.27 -13.10
N CYS A 155 1.34 0.54 -13.04
CA CYS A 155 0.94 1.41 -14.16
C CYS A 155 1.94 2.54 -14.45
N ARG A 156 2.99 2.69 -13.63
CA ARG A 156 4.02 3.74 -13.73
C ARG A 156 5.44 3.14 -13.66
N GLY A 157 5.65 2.03 -14.34
CA GLY A 157 6.99 1.47 -14.55
C GLY A 157 7.47 0.47 -13.51
N ALA A 158 6.64 0.06 -12.55
CA ALA A 158 7.00 -1.04 -11.66
C ALA A 158 6.87 -2.42 -12.35
N PHE A 159 7.84 -3.31 -12.14
CA PHE A 159 7.81 -4.67 -12.67
C PHE A 159 7.36 -5.65 -11.60
N ALA A 160 6.34 -6.45 -11.91
CA ALA A 160 5.82 -7.47 -11.01
C ALA A 160 6.47 -8.83 -11.29
N MET A 161 6.75 -9.60 -10.24
CA MET A 161 7.54 -10.83 -10.30
C MET A 161 7.13 -11.82 -9.20
N PRO A 162 7.45 -13.12 -9.36
CA PRO A 162 7.25 -14.10 -8.30
C PRO A 162 8.10 -13.76 -7.05
N MET A 163 7.57 -14.05 -5.86
CA MET A 163 8.26 -13.77 -4.58
C MET A 163 9.66 -14.38 -4.50
N ARG A 164 9.88 -15.57 -5.09
CA ARG A 164 11.23 -16.18 -5.16
C ARG A 164 12.26 -15.28 -5.83
N LEU A 165 11.87 -14.55 -6.89
CA LEU A 165 12.77 -13.65 -7.61
C LEU A 165 13.00 -12.38 -6.80
N LEU A 166 11.95 -11.84 -6.18
CA LEU A 166 12.08 -10.69 -5.28
C LEU A 166 13.08 -10.98 -4.16
N PHE A 167 12.91 -12.10 -3.47
CA PHE A 167 13.79 -12.52 -2.37
C PHE A 167 15.23 -12.73 -2.83
N PHE A 168 15.44 -13.45 -3.94
CA PHE A 168 16.78 -13.82 -4.38
C PHE A 168 17.55 -12.66 -5.05
N ILE A 169 16.89 -11.90 -5.91
CA ILE A 169 17.54 -10.87 -6.75
C ILE A 169 17.63 -9.55 -6.00
N PHE A 170 16.53 -9.12 -5.39
CA PHE A 170 16.37 -7.73 -4.94
C PHE A 170 16.48 -7.55 -3.43
N LEU A 171 16.05 -8.52 -2.63
CA LEU A 171 16.11 -8.44 -1.16
C LEU A 171 17.27 -9.22 -0.54
N LYS A 172 17.87 -10.17 -1.29
CA LYS A 172 18.95 -11.06 -0.80
C LYS A 172 18.60 -11.83 0.48
N VAL A 173 17.33 -12.24 0.61
CA VAL A 173 16.83 -13.03 1.75
C VAL A 173 17.35 -14.47 1.67
N LYS A 174 17.88 -14.98 2.78
CA LYS A 174 18.36 -16.36 2.89
C LYS A 174 17.22 -17.36 2.69
N LYS A 175 17.50 -18.49 2.04
CA LYS A 175 16.47 -19.47 1.65
C LYS A 175 15.66 -19.97 2.85
N GLU A 176 16.30 -20.10 4.01
CA GLU A 176 15.70 -20.61 5.25
C GLU A 176 14.71 -19.61 5.87
N GLU A 177 14.87 -18.32 5.60
CA GLU A 177 14.02 -17.23 6.13
C GLU A 177 12.79 -16.96 5.24
N GLN A 178 12.87 -17.28 3.95
CA GLN A 178 11.83 -16.93 2.96
C GLN A 178 10.45 -17.48 3.32
N GLN A 179 10.37 -18.72 3.82
CA GLN A 179 9.09 -19.33 4.18
C GLN A 179 8.46 -18.63 5.39
N ALA A 180 9.26 -18.21 6.37
CA ALA A 180 8.75 -17.50 7.53
C ALA A 180 8.13 -16.15 7.15
N ILE A 181 8.76 -15.42 6.21
CA ILE A 181 8.22 -14.15 5.69
C ILE A 181 6.92 -14.38 4.92
N LEU A 182 6.86 -15.42 4.08
CA LEU A 182 5.63 -15.76 3.34
C LEU A 182 4.47 -16.12 4.28
N ASN A 183 4.76 -16.82 5.37
CA ASN A 183 3.76 -17.13 6.40
C ASN A 183 3.28 -15.85 7.09
N GLN A 184 4.20 -14.96 7.50
CA GLN A 184 3.83 -13.67 8.10
C GLN A 184 2.99 -12.80 7.16
N LEU A 185 3.34 -12.73 5.88
CA LEU A 185 2.57 -12.01 4.86
C LEU A 185 1.16 -12.60 4.71
N THR A 186 1.06 -13.93 4.72
CA THR A 186 -0.22 -14.66 4.67
C THR A 186 -1.08 -14.34 5.88
N ASP A 187 -0.57 -14.57 7.09
CA ASP A 187 -1.32 -14.41 8.34
C ASP A 187 -1.79 -12.96 8.52
N LEU A 188 -0.89 -12.00 8.26
CA LEU A 188 -1.19 -10.57 8.31
C LEU A 188 -2.30 -10.20 7.31
N SER A 189 -2.23 -10.70 6.08
CA SER A 189 -3.21 -10.39 5.03
C SER A 189 -4.58 -10.99 5.33
N LEU A 190 -4.63 -12.23 5.85
CA LEU A 190 -5.88 -12.88 6.25
C LEU A 190 -6.55 -12.16 7.42
N ALA A 191 -5.78 -11.78 8.45
CA ALA A 191 -6.27 -11.03 9.59
C ALA A 191 -6.83 -9.67 9.15
N ALA A 192 -6.04 -8.89 8.39
CA ALA A 192 -6.44 -7.57 7.91
C ALA A 192 -7.66 -7.64 6.97
N SER A 193 -7.69 -8.60 6.04
CA SER A 193 -8.81 -8.83 5.13
C SER A 193 -10.10 -9.13 5.89
N SER A 194 -10.04 -9.96 6.93
CA SER A 194 -11.20 -10.30 7.76
C SER A 194 -11.75 -9.08 8.51
N ILE A 195 -10.88 -8.23 9.05
CA ILE A 195 -11.26 -6.98 9.73
C ILE A 195 -11.98 -6.05 8.75
N ILE A 196 -11.43 -5.86 7.55
CA ILE A 196 -12.05 -5.02 6.52
C ILE A 196 -13.38 -5.62 6.08
N ALA A 197 -13.44 -6.90 5.73
CA ALA A 197 -14.65 -7.55 5.22
C ALA A 197 -15.82 -7.54 6.22
N LYS A 198 -15.53 -7.57 7.53
CA LYS A 198 -16.54 -7.44 8.58
C LYS A 198 -17.24 -6.08 8.59
N ASN A 199 -16.52 -5.01 8.26
CA ASN A 199 -17.04 -3.63 8.31
C ASN A 199 -17.46 -3.12 6.93
N TYR A 200 -16.80 -3.60 5.88
CA TYR A 200 -17.00 -3.24 4.48
C TYR A 200 -17.08 -4.54 3.65
N PRO A 201 -18.27 -5.15 3.50
CA PRO A 201 -18.42 -6.45 2.87
C PRO A 201 -17.85 -6.53 1.45
N CYS A 202 -16.72 -7.24 1.33
CA CYS A 202 -16.01 -7.51 0.11
C CYS A 202 -15.79 -9.02 -0.08
N ARG A 203 -15.85 -9.46 -1.33
CA ARG A 203 -15.64 -10.87 -1.71
C ARG A 203 -14.16 -11.22 -1.82
N GLU A 204 -13.35 -10.26 -2.19
CA GLU A 204 -11.91 -10.37 -2.33
C GLU A 204 -11.27 -9.00 -2.08
N CYS A 205 -10.01 -8.99 -1.68
CA CYS A 205 -9.22 -7.78 -1.56
C CYS A 205 -7.76 -8.04 -1.92
N GLY A 206 -7.09 -7.01 -2.43
CA GLY A 206 -5.65 -7.00 -2.60
C GLY A 206 -5.02 -6.19 -1.48
N VAL A 207 -4.21 -6.83 -0.66
CA VAL A 207 -3.44 -6.20 0.42
C VAL A 207 -2.07 -5.82 -0.14
N ASP A 208 -1.73 -4.53 -0.10
CA ASP A 208 -0.43 -4.00 -0.50
C ASP A 208 0.46 -3.82 0.72
N ILE A 209 1.64 -4.45 0.67
CA ILE A 209 2.54 -4.60 1.81
C ILE A 209 3.95 -4.20 1.40
N GLY A 210 4.64 -3.44 2.26
CA GLY A 210 6.09 -3.27 2.21
C GLY A 210 6.81 -4.13 3.25
N LEU A 211 8.11 -4.31 3.07
CA LEU A 211 9.00 -4.94 4.07
C LEU A 211 9.99 -3.89 4.55
N ASP A 212 10.14 -3.70 5.86
CA ASP A 212 11.20 -2.84 6.38
C ASP A 212 12.60 -3.49 6.23
N LYS A 213 13.64 -2.79 6.70
CA LYS A 213 15.03 -3.28 6.68
C LYS A 213 15.25 -4.60 7.45
N ASN A 214 14.36 -4.95 8.36
CA ASN A 214 14.38 -6.20 9.13
C ASN A 214 13.41 -7.24 8.55
N GLN A 215 12.90 -7.02 7.33
CA GLN A 215 11.94 -7.86 6.64
C GLN A 215 10.59 -7.97 7.37
N LYS A 216 10.28 -7.04 8.27
CA LYS A 216 8.99 -6.96 8.94
C LYS A 216 7.95 -6.38 7.98
N PRO A 217 6.78 -7.02 7.82
CA PRO A 217 5.76 -6.55 6.90
C PRO A 217 4.95 -5.37 7.45
N PHE A 218 4.60 -4.42 6.57
CA PHE A 218 3.73 -3.28 6.86
C PHE A 218 2.68 -3.11 5.76
N ILE A 219 1.39 -3.11 6.11
CA ILE A 219 0.28 -2.89 5.19
C ILE A 219 0.21 -1.40 4.86
N PHE A 220 0.27 -1.07 3.57
CA PHE A 220 0.12 0.30 3.08
C PHE A 220 -1.32 0.62 2.69
N GLU A 221 -2.02 -0.32 2.07
CA GLU A 221 -3.40 -0.18 1.66
C GLU A 221 -4.08 -1.54 1.41
N ILE A 222 -5.40 -1.55 1.47
CA ILE A 222 -6.24 -2.70 1.11
C ILE A 222 -7.25 -2.25 0.06
N ASN A 223 -7.17 -2.86 -1.13
CA ASN A 223 -8.09 -2.59 -2.23
C ASN A 223 -9.19 -3.67 -2.27
N THR A 224 -10.45 -3.30 -2.06
CA THR A 224 -11.62 -4.21 -2.06
C THR A 224 -12.15 -4.56 -3.46
N THR A 225 -11.55 -3.99 -4.50
CA THR A 225 -11.79 -4.33 -5.92
C THR A 225 -10.45 -4.56 -6.63
N PRO A 226 -9.69 -5.60 -6.23
CA PRO A 226 -8.35 -5.83 -6.75
C PRO A 226 -8.37 -6.29 -8.21
N GLY A 227 -7.45 -5.75 -9.02
CA GLY A 227 -7.13 -6.28 -10.33
C GLY A 227 -6.37 -7.62 -10.22
N MET A 228 -6.43 -8.44 -11.27
CA MET A 228 -5.75 -9.75 -11.30
C MET A 228 -4.82 -9.95 -12.50
N ASP A 229 -4.68 -8.94 -13.37
CA ASP A 229 -3.99 -9.07 -14.65
C ASP A 229 -2.50 -9.40 -14.47
N ASP A 230 -1.87 -8.85 -13.44
CA ASP A 230 -0.48 -9.14 -13.12
C ASP A 230 -0.27 -10.59 -12.70
N PHE A 231 -1.23 -11.23 -12.03
CA PHE A 231 -1.12 -12.67 -11.73
C PHE A 231 -1.08 -13.50 -13.01
N ALA A 232 -1.87 -13.15 -14.04
CA ALA A 232 -1.85 -13.86 -15.31
C ALA A 232 -0.50 -13.74 -16.04
N ARG A 233 0.18 -12.61 -15.89
CA ARG A 233 1.49 -12.33 -16.49
C ARG A 233 2.64 -13.00 -15.74
N ILE A 234 2.57 -13.03 -14.41
CA ILE A 234 3.65 -13.52 -13.53
C ILE A 234 3.61 -15.03 -13.40
N ASP A 235 2.43 -15.58 -13.11
CA ASP A 235 2.24 -17.00 -12.84
C ASP A 235 0.81 -17.43 -13.18
N ARG A 236 0.68 -18.13 -14.31
CA ARG A 236 -0.61 -18.65 -14.79
C ARG A 236 -1.28 -19.60 -13.79
N GLN A 237 -0.54 -20.28 -12.92
CA GLN A 237 -1.12 -21.15 -11.89
C GLN A 237 -1.78 -20.32 -10.78
N MET A 238 -1.13 -19.26 -10.30
CA MET A 238 -1.73 -18.33 -9.33
C MET A 238 -3.03 -17.72 -9.89
N TRP A 239 -2.99 -17.28 -11.15
CA TRP A 239 -4.19 -16.76 -11.79
C TRP A 239 -5.32 -17.79 -11.87
N LYS A 240 -5.01 -19.04 -12.26
CA LYS A 240 -6.01 -20.13 -12.28
C LYS A 240 -6.62 -20.38 -10.90
N GLN A 241 -5.80 -20.40 -9.85
CA GLN A 241 -6.26 -20.56 -8.46
C GLN A 241 -7.24 -19.45 -8.07
N ILE A 242 -6.94 -18.19 -8.41
CA ILE A 242 -7.83 -17.05 -8.17
C ILE A 242 -9.18 -17.24 -8.88
N ILE A 243 -9.17 -17.70 -10.13
CA ILE A 243 -10.39 -17.98 -10.90
C ILE A 243 -11.20 -19.14 -10.29
N GLU A 244 -10.55 -20.22 -9.87
CA GLU A 244 -11.21 -21.35 -9.22
C GLU A 244 -11.88 -20.94 -7.91
N ASN A 245 -11.21 -20.12 -7.11
CA ASN A 245 -11.79 -19.54 -5.89
C ASN A 245 -13.02 -18.69 -6.21
N ARG A 246 -12.97 -17.83 -7.25
CA ARG A 246 -14.14 -17.05 -7.70
C ARG A 246 -15.31 -17.94 -8.12
N LYS A 247 -15.05 -19.07 -8.79
CA LYS A 247 -16.10 -20.04 -9.14
C LYS A 247 -16.78 -20.61 -7.89
N LYS A 248 -15.99 -21.03 -6.88
CA LYS A 248 -16.51 -21.55 -5.61
C LYS A 248 -17.37 -20.51 -4.89
N MET A 249 -16.94 -19.25 -4.87
CA MET A 249 -17.69 -18.14 -4.25
C MET A 249 -19.03 -17.84 -4.94
N ASN A 250 -19.14 -18.11 -6.24
CA ASN A 250 -20.39 -17.93 -7.00
C ASN A 250 -21.30 -19.16 -6.92
N GLY A 251 -20.75 -20.36 -6.73
CA GLY A 251 -21.51 -21.61 -6.60
C GLY A 251 -22.23 -21.78 -5.26
N SER A 252 -21.86 -20.99 -4.24
CA SER A 252 -22.46 -21.02 -2.89
C SER A 252 -23.69 -20.13 -2.73
N VAL A 253 -24.23 -19.60 -3.84
CA VAL A 253 -25.57 -18.99 -3.89
C VAL A 253 -26.53 -20.06 -4.39
N LYS A 254 -26.97 -20.93 -3.49
CA LYS A 254 -28.16 -21.77 -3.65
C LYS A 254 -29.03 -21.59 -2.43
#